data_AF-A0AAV5KQ48-F1
#
_entry.id   AF-A0AAV5KQ48-F1
#
_cell.length_a   1.000
_cell.length_b   1.000
_cell.length_c   1.000
_cell.angle_alpha   90.00
_cell.angle_beta   90.00
_cell.angle_gamma   90.00
#
_symmetry.space_group_name_H-M   'P 1'
#
loop_
_entity.id
_entity.type
_entity.pdbx_description
1 polymer ?
#
loop_
_entity_poly.entity_id
_entity_poly.type
_entity_poly.pdbx_seq_one_letter_code
_entity_poly.pdbx_strand_id
1 'polypeptide(L)'
;MIVFRYAPATQLWRGRLHVMGGSKENRHTPGLEHWSLAVKDGKPLENEWRNEIPIPHGGPHRACIVVNNHLYVIGGQEGDFMAKPGSPIFKCSRREEVVYGDVYMLDDEMKWKTLTPMPKPDSHIEFAWIVVNNSIVIVGGTTEKHPVTKKMVLVGEVFQFNLDTQKWSVIGKLPFRVKTTLVGFWEGWLYFTSGQRDKGPHDPSPKKVIGEMWRTKLKLAS
;
A
#
# COMPACT_ATOMS: atom_id res chain seq x y z
N MET A 1 -23.04 7.63 6.38
CA MET A 1 -22.79 6.22 6.78
C MET A 1 -21.56 5.72 6.03
N ILE A 2 -20.52 5.21 6.71
CA ILE A 2 -19.43 4.54 6.00
C ILE A 2 -19.98 3.28 5.36
N VAL A 3 -19.66 3.08 4.08
CA VAL A 3 -19.88 1.80 3.41
C VAL A 3 -18.67 0.93 3.70
N PHE A 4 -18.86 -0.32 4.13
CA PHE A 4 -17.76 -1.23 4.45
C PHE A 4 -16.71 -1.29 3.34
N ARG A 5 -15.43 -1.31 3.72
CA ARG A 5 -14.28 -1.41 2.82
C ARG A 5 -13.32 -2.50 3.26
N TYR A 6 -12.80 -3.23 2.28
CA TYR A 6 -11.68 -4.14 2.48
C TYR A 6 -10.37 -3.46 2.11
N ALA A 7 -9.42 -3.48 3.05
CA ALA A 7 -8.10 -2.88 2.93
C ALA A 7 -8.11 -1.45 2.32
N PRO A 8 -8.92 -0.51 2.85
CA PRO A 8 -8.83 0.88 2.45
C PRO A 8 -7.47 1.47 2.88
N ALA A 9 -7.02 2.47 2.14
CA ALA A 9 -5.93 3.34 2.55
C ALA A 9 -6.40 4.23 3.70
N THR A 10 -5.54 4.47 4.69
CA THR A 10 -5.85 5.40 5.79
C THR A 10 -4.61 6.15 6.26
N GLN A 11 -4.78 7.43 6.62
CA GLN A 11 -3.71 8.24 7.20
C GLN A 11 -4.26 9.41 8.00
N LEU A 12 -3.50 9.88 9.00
CA LEU A 12 -3.77 11.15 9.66
C LEU A 12 -3.17 12.30 8.84
N TRP A 13 -3.99 13.28 8.48
CA TRP A 13 -3.57 14.46 7.75
C TRP A 13 -4.41 15.66 8.20
N ARG A 14 -3.76 16.80 8.47
CA ARG A 14 -4.44 18.08 8.80
C ARG A 14 -5.48 17.97 9.93
N GLY A 15 -5.17 17.20 10.97
CA GLY A 15 -6.05 17.00 12.12
C GLY A 15 -7.27 16.12 11.83
N ARG A 16 -7.24 15.36 10.73
CA ARG A 16 -8.33 14.45 10.35
C ARG A 16 -7.78 13.05 10.06
N LEU A 17 -8.57 12.04 10.41
CA LEU A 17 -8.36 10.66 9.97
C LEU A 17 -8.98 10.51 8.60
N HIS A 18 -8.16 10.28 7.58
CA HIS A 18 -8.60 10.04 6.21
C HIS A 18 -8.71 8.54 5.95
N VAL A 19 -9.75 8.12 5.24
CA VAL A 19 -9.99 6.74 4.79
C VAL A 19 -10.43 6.80 3.34
N MET A 20 -9.78 6.04 2.46
CA MET A 20 -10.05 6.11 1.03
C MET A 20 -9.80 4.81 0.29
N GLY A 21 -10.48 4.62 -0.83
CA GLY A 21 -10.29 3.45 -1.67
C GLY A 21 -10.81 2.15 -1.03
N GLY A 22 -10.05 1.08 -1.16
CA GLY A 22 -10.42 -0.27 -0.72
C GLY A 22 -11.38 -0.96 -1.69
N SER A 23 -11.66 -2.25 -1.47
CA SER A 23 -12.75 -2.93 -2.19
C SER A 23 -14.08 -2.75 -1.46
N LYS A 24 -15.17 -2.71 -2.22
CA LYS A 24 -16.55 -2.76 -1.68
C LYS A 24 -16.86 -4.15 -1.10
N GLU A 25 -18.07 -4.33 -0.58
CA GLU A 25 -18.50 -5.53 0.18
C GLU A 25 -18.26 -6.87 -0.54
N ASN A 26 -18.28 -6.88 -1.87
CA ASN A 26 -18.00 -8.06 -2.68
C ASN A 26 -16.50 -8.41 -2.79
N ARG A 27 -15.61 -7.67 -2.12
CA ARG A 27 -14.13 -7.70 -2.22
C ARG A 27 -13.56 -7.42 -3.61
N HIS A 28 -14.37 -7.24 -4.63
CA HIS A 28 -13.92 -7.17 -6.01
C HIS A 28 -14.05 -5.76 -6.61
N THR A 29 -15.18 -5.09 -6.37
CA THR A 29 -15.43 -3.76 -6.94
C THR A 29 -14.56 -2.72 -6.23
N PRO A 30 -13.77 -1.93 -6.97
CA PRO A 30 -12.97 -0.86 -6.37
C PRO A 30 -13.87 0.24 -5.80
N GLY A 31 -13.59 0.66 -4.56
CA GLY A 31 -14.10 1.90 -3.99
C GLY A 31 -13.22 3.07 -4.44
N LEU A 32 -13.86 4.18 -4.80
CA LEU A 32 -13.19 5.44 -5.17
C LEU A 32 -13.35 6.49 -4.07
N GLU A 33 -14.26 6.23 -3.13
CA GLU A 33 -14.68 7.18 -2.13
C GLU A 33 -13.54 7.49 -1.17
N HIS A 34 -13.51 8.74 -0.71
CA HIS A 34 -12.57 9.27 0.25
C HIS A 34 -13.39 10.00 1.31
N TRP A 35 -13.15 9.64 2.56
CA TRP A 35 -13.79 10.24 3.72
C TRP A 35 -12.77 10.72 4.71
N SER A 36 -13.17 11.67 5.55
CA SER A 36 -12.35 12.09 6.67
C SER A 36 -13.18 12.39 7.92
N LEU A 37 -12.56 12.24 9.08
CA LEU A 37 -13.15 12.53 10.38
C LEU A 37 -12.19 13.42 11.18
N ALA A 38 -12.64 14.59 11.65
CA ALA A 38 -11.82 15.42 12.53
C ALA A 38 -11.47 14.66 13.80
N VAL A 39 -10.20 14.71 14.21
CA VAL A 39 -9.72 14.05 15.42
C VAL A 39 -8.79 14.97 16.21
N LYS A 40 -8.87 14.88 17.54
CA LYS A 40 -7.97 15.56 18.47
C LYS A 40 -7.91 14.78 19.78
N ASP A 41 -6.71 14.66 20.36
CA ASP A 41 -6.48 13.97 21.64
C ASP A 41 -7.05 12.54 21.67
N GLY A 42 -6.90 11.82 20.54
CA GLY A 42 -7.38 10.44 20.38
C GLY A 42 -8.90 10.29 20.27
N LYS A 43 -9.64 11.39 20.12
CA LYS A 43 -11.11 11.40 20.03
C LYS A 43 -11.61 12.01 18.72
N PRO A 44 -12.73 11.53 18.17
CA PRO A 44 -13.40 12.22 17.08
C PRO A 44 -14.00 13.54 17.55
N LEU A 45 -13.95 14.57 16.72
CA LEU A 45 -14.58 15.88 16.95
C LEU A 45 -15.92 16.03 16.23
N GLU A 46 -16.27 15.06 15.39
CA GLU A 46 -17.46 15.04 14.54
C GLU A 46 -18.16 13.69 14.72
N ASN A 47 -19.49 13.68 14.60
CA ASN A 47 -20.29 12.45 14.67
C ASN A 47 -20.42 11.74 13.31
N GLU A 48 -20.12 12.45 12.23
CA GLU A 48 -20.26 11.95 10.87
C GLU A 48 -18.98 12.17 10.07
N TRP A 49 -18.72 11.25 9.15
CA TRP A 49 -17.61 11.36 8.21
C TRP A 49 -17.94 12.36 7.13
N ARG A 50 -16.97 13.25 6.84
CA ARG A 50 -17.03 14.18 5.72
C ARG A 50 -16.67 13.45 4.43
N ASN A 51 -17.43 13.66 3.36
CA ASN A 51 -17.01 13.24 2.02
C ASN A 51 -15.91 14.18 1.53
N GLU A 52 -14.80 13.61 1.08
CA GLU A 52 -13.68 14.29 0.46
C GLU A 52 -13.68 14.03 -1.05
N ILE A 53 -12.69 14.60 -1.74
CA ILE A 53 -12.51 14.37 -3.17
C ILE A 53 -12.10 12.90 -3.42
N PRO A 54 -12.88 12.15 -4.23
CA PRO A 54 -12.61 10.75 -4.53
C PRO A 54 -11.22 10.53 -5.10
N ILE A 55 -10.64 9.37 -4.82
CA ILE A 55 -9.32 9.02 -5.36
C ILE A 55 -9.43 8.76 -6.86
N PRO A 56 -8.43 9.13 -7.68
CA PRO A 56 -8.50 8.97 -9.14
C PRO A 56 -8.73 7.53 -9.58
N HIS A 57 -8.23 6.59 -8.78
CA HIS A 57 -8.34 5.18 -9.07
C HIS A 57 -8.46 4.36 -7.79
N GLY A 58 -9.34 3.36 -7.78
CA GLY A 58 -9.87 2.68 -6.59
C GLY A 58 -9.31 1.28 -6.32
N GLY A 59 -9.66 0.68 -5.18
CA GLY A 59 -9.23 -0.69 -4.84
C GLY A 59 -8.33 -0.82 -3.62
N PRO A 60 -8.03 -2.07 -3.20
CA PRO A 60 -7.37 -2.38 -1.93
C PRO A 60 -5.84 -2.36 -1.99
N HIS A 61 -5.23 -2.56 -0.81
CA HIS A 61 -3.82 -2.95 -0.65
C HIS A 61 -2.79 -1.90 -1.09
N ARG A 62 -3.10 -0.62 -0.86
CA ARG A 62 -2.31 0.56 -1.25
C ARG A 62 -1.54 1.15 -0.10
N ALA A 63 -0.40 1.78 -0.40
CA ALA A 63 0.27 2.65 0.56
C ALA A 63 -0.43 4.02 0.61
N CYS A 64 -0.53 4.60 1.82
CA CYS A 64 -1.09 5.92 2.07
C CYS A 64 -0.17 6.71 3.00
N ILE A 65 0.44 7.76 2.47
CA ILE A 65 1.62 8.38 3.09
C ILE A 65 1.39 9.88 3.16
N VAL A 66 1.59 10.49 4.33
CA VAL A 66 1.61 11.94 4.47
C VAL A 66 3.04 12.40 4.66
N VAL A 67 3.51 13.28 3.78
CA VAL A 67 4.84 13.87 3.83
C VAL A 67 4.80 15.25 3.18
N ASN A 68 5.51 16.21 3.75
CA ASN A 68 5.54 17.61 3.29
C ASN A 68 4.15 18.23 3.11
N ASN A 69 3.23 17.92 4.04
CA ASN A 69 1.82 18.37 4.02
C ASN A 69 1.00 17.92 2.79
N HIS A 70 1.47 16.92 2.04
CA HIS A 70 0.71 16.27 0.97
C HIS A 70 0.38 14.82 1.34
N LEU A 71 -0.70 14.30 0.79
CA LEU A 71 -1.11 12.90 0.94
C LEU A 71 -0.85 12.14 -0.36
N TYR A 72 -0.07 11.07 -0.28
CA TYR A 72 0.28 10.21 -1.40
C TYR A 72 -0.47 8.88 -1.30
N VAL A 73 -1.02 8.42 -2.42
CA VAL A 73 -1.57 7.08 -2.59
C VAL A 73 -0.76 6.37 -3.67
N ILE A 74 -0.18 5.22 -3.32
CA ILE A 74 0.78 4.52 -4.17
C ILE A 74 0.36 3.07 -4.39
N GLY A 75 0.36 2.65 -5.67
CA GLY A 75 0.17 1.29 -6.13
C GLY A 75 -1.22 0.72 -5.83
N GLY A 76 -1.22 -0.50 -5.29
CA GLY A 76 -2.41 -1.28 -4.97
C GLY A 76 -2.88 -2.17 -6.09
N GLN A 77 -4.10 -2.68 -5.93
CA GLN A 77 -4.71 -3.55 -6.93
C GLN A 77 -6.18 -3.23 -7.13
N GLU A 78 -6.73 -3.71 -8.24
CA GLU A 78 -8.16 -3.89 -8.45
C GLU A 78 -8.49 -5.38 -8.41
N GLY A 79 -9.70 -5.68 -7.96
CA GLY A 79 -10.11 -7.05 -7.71
C GLY A 79 -9.42 -7.64 -6.48
N ASP A 80 -9.98 -8.75 -6.04
CA ASP A 80 -9.46 -9.63 -4.98
C ASP A 80 -10.28 -10.93 -5.10
N PHE A 81 -10.01 -11.87 -4.21
CA PHE A 81 -10.87 -13.01 -3.93
C PHE A 81 -12.29 -12.54 -3.58
N MET A 82 -13.22 -12.79 -4.49
CA MET A 82 -14.63 -12.44 -4.33
C MET A 82 -15.29 -13.40 -3.33
N ALA A 83 -15.92 -12.85 -2.29
CA ALA A 83 -16.63 -13.66 -1.30
C ALA A 83 -17.78 -14.45 -1.96
N LYS A 84 -17.94 -15.72 -1.59
CA LYS A 84 -19.10 -16.52 -2.02
C LYS A 84 -20.28 -16.24 -1.09
N PRO A 85 -21.38 -15.64 -1.56
CA PRO A 85 -22.54 -15.34 -0.72
C PRO A 85 -23.05 -16.60 0.00
N GLY A 86 -23.35 -16.47 1.29
CA GLY A 86 -23.88 -17.57 2.11
C GLY A 86 -22.89 -18.70 2.43
N SER A 87 -21.59 -18.56 2.12
CA SER A 87 -20.62 -19.59 2.48
C SER A 87 -20.44 -19.68 4.00
N PRO A 88 -20.72 -20.84 4.64
CA PRO A 88 -20.64 -20.99 6.10
C PRO A 88 -19.20 -20.95 6.64
N ILE A 89 -18.20 -21.00 5.76
CA ILE A 89 -16.78 -20.96 6.12
C ILE A 89 -16.03 -19.83 5.42
N PHE A 90 -16.75 -18.79 4.97
CA PHE A 90 -16.16 -17.59 4.35
C PHE A 90 -15.31 -17.90 3.10
N LYS A 91 -15.75 -18.88 2.27
CA LYS A 91 -15.04 -19.20 1.02
C LYS A 91 -15.04 -17.99 0.09
N CYS A 92 -13.92 -17.79 -0.60
CA CYS A 92 -13.82 -16.83 -1.68
C CYS A 92 -13.41 -17.53 -2.99
N SER A 93 -13.85 -17.00 -4.13
CA SER A 93 -13.42 -17.42 -5.46
C SER A 93 -12.37 -16.48 -6.01
N ARG A 94 -11.31 -17.04 -6.61
CA ARG A 94 -10.33 -16.24 -7.35
C ARG A 94 -11.03 -15.49 -8.48
N ARG A 95 -10.74 -14.20 -8.58
CA ARG A 95 -11.08 -13.37 -9.73
C ARG A 95 -9.79 -12.83 -10.33
N GLU A 96 -9.94 -12.16 -11.47
CA GLU A 96 -8.85 -11.38 -12.03
C GLU A 96 -8.48 -10.26 -11.06
N GLU A 97 -7.18 -10.02 -10.95
CA GLU A 97 -6.58 -9.00 -10.11
C GLU A 97 -5.61 -8.24 -11.02
N VAL A 98 -5.69 -6.91 -11.02
CA VAL A 98 -4.77 -6.04 -11.73
C VAL A 98 -3.98 -5.27 -10.69
N VAL A 99 -2.66 -5.31 -10.77
CA VAL A 99 -1.77 -4.60 -9.84
C VAL A 99 -1.30 -3.31 -10.52
N TYR A 100 -1.23 -2.23 -9.77
CA TYR A 100 -0.95 -0.89 -10.30
C TYR A 100 0.38 -0.34 -9.78
N GLY A 101 1.02 0.47 -10.64
CA GLY A 101 2.21 1.24 -10.31
C GLY A 101 1.89 2.70 -10.01
N ASP A 102 0.64 3.12 -10.13
CA ASP A 102 0.23 4.52 -10.10
C ASP A 102 0.57 5.22 -8.78
N VAL A 103 0.91 6.50 -8.89
CA VAL A 103 1.23 7.38 -7.77
C VAL A 103 0.35 8.62 -7.90
N TYR A 104 -0.50 8.84 -6.90
CA TYR A 104 -1.33 10.03 -6.82
C TYR A 104 -0.94 10.84 -5.59
N MET A 105 -0.91 12.16 -5.74
CA MET A 105 -0.67 13.10 -4.65
C MET A 105 -1.84 14.07 -4.55
N LEU A 106 -2.42 14.17 -3.36
CA LEU A 106 -3.43 15.16 -3.02
C LEU A 106 -2.72 16.36 -2.39
N ASP A 107 -2.79 17.49 -3.08
CA ASP A 107 -2.10 18.71 -2.67
C ASP A 107 -2.85 19.49 -1.60
N ASP A 108 -2.30 20.64 -1.21
CA ASP A 108 -2.86 21.50 -0.20
C ASP A 108 -4.16 22.19 -0.59
N GLU A 109 -4.42 22.33 -1.89
CA GLU A 109 -5.66 22.79 -2.49
C GLU A 109 -6.69 21.67 -2.67
N MET A 110 -6.40 20.47 -2.14
CA MET A 110 -7.22 19.26 -2.27
C MET A 110 -7.38 18.80 -3.72
N LYS A 111 -6.37 18.99 -4.58
CA LYS A 111 -6.38 18.50 -5.96
C LYS A 111 -5.47 17.28 -6.11
N TRP A 112 -6.02 16.22 -6.71
CA TRP A 112 -5.23 15.06 -7.08
C TRP A 112 -4.34 15.36 -8.28
N LYS A 113 -3.07 14.98 -8.18
CA LYS A 113 -2.06 15.01 -9.24
C LYS A 113 -1.52 13.60 -9.47
N THR A 114 -1.43 13.20 -10.72
CA THR A 114 -0.73 11.96 -11.12
C THR A 114 0.76 12.26 -11.19
N LEU A 115 1.57 11.43 -10.53
CA LEU A 115 3.04 11.52 -10.54
C LEU A 115 3.64 10.35 -11.31
N THR A 116 4.98 10.33 -11.41
CA THR A 116 5.71 9.22 -12.03
C THR A 116 5.37 7.89 -11.35
N PRO A 117 4.89 6.87 -12.10
CA PRO A 117 4.52 5.59 -11.52
C PRO A 117 5.75 4.81 -11.03
N MET A 118 5.52 3.85 -10.13
CA MET A 118 6.54 2.93 -9.68
C MET A 118 7.19 2.18 -10.86
N PRO A 119 8.48 1.82 -10.79
CA PRO A 119 9.15 1.04 -11.84
C PRO A 119 8.55 -0.35 -12.07
N LYS A 120 7.78 -0.84 -11.09
CA LYS A 120 7.08 -2.11 -11.11
C LYS A 120 5.74 -1.93 -10.39
N PRO A 121 4.61 -2.43 -10.93
CA PRO A 121 3.35 -2.44 -10.22
C PRO A 121 3.47 -3.20 -8.89
N ASP A 122 2.90 -2.65 -7.82
CA ASP A 122 3.04 -3.24 -6.49
C ASP A 122 1.80 -3.01 -5.62
N SER A 123 1.46 -4.01 -4.81
CA SER A 123 0.33 -4.02 -3.89
C SER A 123 0.69 -4.77 -2.61
N HIS A 124 -0.22 -4.78 -1.64
CA HIS A 124 0.01 -5.33 -0.30
C HIS A 124 1.15 -4.59 0.42
N ILE A 125 1.16 -3.28 0.23
CA ILE A 125 2.15 -2.33 0.71
C ILE A 125 1.57 -1.30 1.70
N GLU A 126 0.47 -1.61 2.38
CA GLU A 126 -0.27 -0.68 3.25
C GLU A 126 0.59 -0.05 4.34
N PHE A 127 1.50 -0.86 4.90
CA PHE A 127 2.46 -0.47 5.93
C PHE A 127 3.90 -0.88 5.57
N ALA A 128 4.11 -1.21 4.29
CA ALA A 128 5.40 -1.66 3.76
C ALA A 128 6.29 -0.48 3.33
N TRP A 129 6.18 0.66 4.00
CA TRP A 129 6.85 1.89 3.60
C TRP A 129 7.36 2.70 4.79
N ILE A 130 8.32 3.58 4.53
CA ILE A 130 8.82 4.56 5.49
C ILE A 130 9.33 5.81 4.77
N VAL A 131 9.25 6.98 5.42
CA VAL A 131 9.83 8.23 4.91
C VAL A 131 11.20 8.45 5.54
N VAL A 132 12.24 8.62 4.72
CA VAL A 132 13.63 8.85 5.15
C VAL A 132 14.28 9.84 4.19
N ASN A 133 14.95 10.88 4.70
CA ASN A 133 15.68 11.88 3.90
C ASN A 133 14.88 12.37 2.67
N ASN A 134 13.69 12.91 2.92
CA ASN A 134 12.78 13.39 1.88
C ASN A 134 12.49 12.37 0.75
N SER A 135 12.50 11.08 1.09
CA SER A 135 12.19 10.00 0.18
C SER A 135 11.19 9.04 0.80
N ILE A 136 10.30 8.50 -0.03
CA ILE A 136 9.44 7.37 0.33
C ILE A 136 10.18 6.09 -0.04
N VAL A 137 10.36 5.18 0.91
CA VAL A 137 10.98 3.87 0.69
C VAL A 137 9.93 2.80 0.86
N ILE A 138 9.78 1.91 -0.13
CA ILE A 138 8.84 0.78 -0.13
C ILE A 138 9.63 -0.54 -0.10
N VAL A 139 9.19 -1.49 0.74
CA VAL A 139 9.94 -2.72 1.06
C VAL A 139 9.05 -3.96 0.90
N GLY A 140 9.22 -4.68 -0.20
CA GLY A 140 8.40 -5.84 -0.53
C GLY A 140 7.02 -5.45 -1.07
N GLY A 141 6.11 -6.42 -1.12
CA GLY A 141 4.81 -6.30 -1.78
C GLY A 141 4.54 -7.49 -2.69
N THR A 142 3.52 -7.37 -3.54
CA THR A 142 3.20 -8.35 -4.58
C THR A 142 2.85 -7.64 -5.88
N THR A 143 3.41 -8.19 -6.96
CA THR A 143 3.32 -7.65 -8.30
C THR A 143 2.48 -8.56 -9.20
N GLU A 144 2.48 -8.25 -10.50
CA GLU A 144 1.82 -9.01 -11.55
C GLU A 144 2.20 -10.50 -11.51
N LYS A 145 1.23 -11.35 -11.86
CA LYS A 145 1.43 -12.79 -11.91
C LYS A 145 2.47 -13.14 -12.98
N HIS A 146 3.21 -14.23 -12.74
CA HIS A 146 4.16 -14.74 -13.72
C HIS A 146 3.44 -14.99 -15.05
N PRO A 147 3.94 -14.46 -16.19
CA PRO A 147 3.19 -14.43 -17.44
C PRO A 147 2.81 -15.82 -17.96
N VAL A 148 3.68 -16.82 -17.75
CA VAL A 148 3.44 -18.22 -18.14
C VAL A 148 2.73 -19.03 -17.04
N THR A 149 3.34 -19.19 -15.87
CA THR A 149 2.81 -20.08 -14.81
C THR A 149 1.59 -19.53 -14.07
N LYS A 150 1.26 -18.24 -14.26
CA LYS A 150 0.19 -17.50 -13.57
C LYS A 150 0.30 -17.50 -12.04
N LYS A 151 1.46 -17.90 -11.50
CA LYS A 151 1.75 -17.85 -10.06
C LYS A 151 1.86 -16.40 -9.61
N MET A 152 1.39 -16.11 -8.40
CA MET A 152 1.63 -14.83 -7.71
C MET A 152 3.14 -14.62 -7.56
N VAL A 153 3.59 -13.39 -7.78
CA VAL A 153 5.00 -13.00 -7.68
C VAL A 153 5.12 -11.96 -6.57
N LEU A 154 5.93 -12.27 -5.56
CA LEU A 154 6.24 -11.32 -4.50
C LEU A 154 7.37 -10.37 -4.93
N VAL A 155 7.47 -9.22 -4.28
CA VAL A 155 8.50 -8.21 -4.54
C VAL A 155 9.65 -8.38 -3.55
N GLY A 156 10.87 -8.23 -4.04
CA GLY A 156 12.09 -8.27 -3.23
C GLY A 156 12.94 -7.02 -3.41
N GLU A 157 12.67 -6.19 -4.42
CA GLU A 157 13.29 -4.90 -4.58
C GLU A 157 12.86 -3.94 -3.46
N VAL A 158 13.78 -3.07 -3.06
CA VAL A 158 13.49 -1.90 -2.22
C VAL A 158 13.44 -0.69 -3.14
N PHE A 159 12.27 -0.07 -3.24
CA PHE A 159 12.05 1.10 -4.09
C PHE A 159 12.21 2.38 -3.28
N GLN A 160 12.85 3.39 -3.85
CA GLN A 160 12.91 4.75 -3.32
C GLN A 160 12.22 5.70 -4.31
N PHE A 161 11.31 6.53 -3.83
CA PHE A 161 10.82 7.71 -4.52
C PHE A 161 11.40 8.95 -3.86
N ASN A 162 12.29 9.65 -4.55
CA ASN A 162 12.86 10.90 -4.05
C ASN A 162 11.87 12.04 -4.31
N LEU A 163 11.44 12.75 -3.26
CA LEU A 163 10.37 13.74 -3.36
C LEU A 163 10.80 15.05 -4.03
N ASP A 164 12.09 15.38 -4.02
CA ASP A 164 12.63 16.57 -4.68
C ASP A 164 12.65 16.41 -6.20
N THR A 165 13.12 15.26 -6.66
CA THR A 165 13.30 14.96 -8.10
C THR A 165 12.09 14.27 -8.71
N GLN A 166 11.19 13.73 -7.88
CA GLN A 166 10.06 12.88 -8.27
C GLN A 166 10.50 11.66 -9.10
N LYS A 167 11.67 11.11 -8.78
CA LYS A 167 12.23 9.95 -9.48
C LYS A 167 12.24 8.71 -8.60
N TRP A 168 11.96 7.58 -9.24
CA TRP A 168 12.10 6.27 -8.64
C TRP A 168 13.49 5.67 -8.88
N SER A 169 13.99 4.95 -7.90
CA SER A 169 15.19 4.12 -8.00
C SER A 169 15.00 2.80 -7.23
N VAL A 170 15.74 1.76 -7.65
CA VAL A 170 15.89 0.53 -6.87
C VAL A 170 17.16 0.67 -6.05
N ILE A 171 17.01 0.74 -4.72
CA ILE A 171 18.13 1.02 -3.80
C ILE A 171 18.68 -0.22 -3.10
N GLY A 172 18.09 -1.38 -3.36
CA GLY A 172 18.53 -2.64 -2.78
C GLY A 172 17.57 -3.78 -3.06
N LYS A 173 17.91 -4.96 -2.54
CA LYS A 173 17.05 -6.14 -2.57
C LYS A 173 17.03 -6.81 -1.20
N LEU A 174 15.86 -7.27 -0.81
CA LEU A 174 15.62 -8.10 0.36
C LEU A 174 16.27 -9.48 0.17
N PRO A 175 16.61 -10.17 1.28
CA PRO A 175 17.16 -11.52 1.24
C PRO A 175 16.19 -12.56 0.64
N PHE A 176 14.90 -12.22 0.55
CA PHE A 176 13.84 -12.98 -0.08
C PHE A 176 12.69 -12.05 -0.45
N ARG A 177 11.77 -12.51 -1.30
CA ARG A 177 10.56 -11.74 -1.64
C ARG A 177 9.50 -11.94 -0.58
N VAL A 178 8.78 -10.88 -0.24
CA VAL A 178 7.80 -10.86 0.85
C VAL A 178 6.73 -9.80 0.58
N LYS A 179 5.48 -10.04 0.99
CA LYS A 179 4.40 -9.04 1.00
C LYS A 179 3.86 -8.78 2.40
N THR A 180 3.09 -7.70 2.55
CA THR A 180 2.44 -7.29 3.82
C THR A 180 3.44 -7.14 4.97
N THR A 181 4.61 -6.58 4.68
CA THR A 181 5.63 -6.26 5.68
C THR A 181 5.22 -5.04 6.51
N LEU A 182 5.79 -4.93 7.70
CA LEU A 182 5.76 -3.72 8.51
C LEU A 182 7.16 -3.13 8.50
N VAL A 183 7.30 -1.88 8.10
CA VAL A 183 8.59 -1.21 7.92
C VAL A 183 8.80 -0.14 8.98
N GLY A 184 10.03 -0.05 9.49
CA GLY A 184 10.44 0.99 10.43
C GLY A 184 11.82 1.53 10.09
N PHE A 185 12.11 2.75 10.51
CA PHE A 185 13.44 3.33 10.42
C PHE A 185 13.83 3.97 11.74
N TRP A 186 15.01 3.63 12.24
CA TRP A 186 15.54 4.17 13.49
C TRP A 186 17.06 4.23 13.44
N GLU A 187 17.62 5.41 13.77
CA GLU A 187 19.08 5.64 13.87
C GLU A 187 19.89 5.11 12.67
N GLY A 188 19.42 5.36 11.44
CA GLY A 188 20.12 4.94 10.23
C GLY A 188 19.87 3.49 9.80
N TRP A 189 19.05 2.75 10.53
CA TRP A 189 18.68 1.38 10.22
C TRP A 189 17.27 1.29 9.67
N LEU A 190 17.13 0.66 8.51
CA LEU A 190 15.86 0.22 7.94
C LEU A 190 15.54 -1.17 8.49
N TYR A 191 14.34 -1.32 9.03
CA TYR A 191 13.79 -2.56 9.58
C TYR A 191 12.61 -3.00 8.72
N PHE A 192 12.44 -4.30 8.55
CA PHE A 192 11.14 -4.88 8.22
C PHE A 192 10.87 -6.11 9.08
N THR A 193 9.59 -6.36 9.35
CA THR A 193 9.13 -7.56 10.06
C THR A 193 7.77 -8.01 9.53
N SER A 194 7.33 -9.19 9.98
CA SER A 194 6.09 -9.82 9.55
C SER A 194 6.05 -10.13 8.05
N GLY A 195 4.89 -10.52 7.55
CA GLY A 195 4.60 -10.70 6.13
C GLY A 195 4.62 -12.15 5.66
N GLN A 196 4.27 -12.35 4.40
CA GLN A 196 4.26 -13.67 3.77
C GLN A 196 5.44 -13.80 2.81
N ARG A 197 6.40 -14.65 3.14
CA ARG A 197 7.59 -14.91 2.31
C ARG A 197 7.26 -15.84 1.13
N ASP A 198 8.03 -15.74 0.06
CA ASP A 198 7.97 -16.66 -1.08
C ASP A 198 8.48 -18.09 -0.77
N LYS A 199 8.37 -19.00 -1.73
CA LYS A 199 8.86 -20.39 -1.59
C LYS A 199 10.37 -20.52 -1.79
N GLY A 200 11.00 -19.56 -2.45
CA GLY A 200 12.44 -19.48 -2.65
C GLY A 200 12.81 -18.87 -3.99
N PRO A 201 14.11 -18.76 -4.32
CA PRO A 201 14.60 -18.03 -5.49
C PRO A 201 13.93 -18.41 -6.83
N HIS A 202 13.62 -19.70 -7.02
CA HIS A 202 13.02 -20.24 -8.25
C HIS A 202 11.49 -20.37 -8.21
N ASP A 203 10.83 -20.11 -7.07
CA ASP A 203 9.38 -20.11 -6.96
C ASP A 203 8.91 -18.87 -6.19
N PRO A 204 8.46 -17.83 -6.90
CA PRO A 204 8.09 -16.56 -6.29
C PRO A 204 6.71 -16.61 -5.62
N SER A 205 6.03 -17.77 -5.61
CA SER A 205 4.72 -17.91 -4.97
C SER A 205 4.83 -17.83 -3.44
N PRO A 206 3.77 -17.32 -2.76
CA PRO A 206 3.78 -17.23 -1.31
C PRO A 206 3.88 -18.59 -0.59
N LYS A 207 4.53 -18.58 0.57
CA LYS A 207 4.73 -19.71 1.49
C LYS A 207 4.21 -19.35 2.89
N LYS A 208 5.10 -19.38 3.88
CA LYS A 208 4.81 -19.23 5.31
C LYS A 208 4.75 -17.75 5.66
N VAL A 209 3.81 -17.40 6.54
CA VAL A 209 3.87 -16.11 7.24
C VAL A 209 5.04 -16.15 8.20
N ILE A 210 5.86 -15.11 8.16
CA ILE A 210 7.06 -14.95 8.97
C ILE A 210 6.79 -13.92 10.06
N GLY A 211 7.49 -14.05 11.20
CA GLY A 211 7.43 -13.11 12.33
C GLY A 211 8.80 -12.55 12.69
N GLU A 212 9.83 -12.97 11.96
CA GLU A 212 11.19 -12.53 12.13
C GLU A 212 11.37 -11.05 11.74
N MET A 213 12.36 -10.39 12.34
CA MET A 213 12.76 -9.04 11.99
C MET A 213 14.11 -9.07 11.26
N TRP A 214 14.21 -8.26 10.22
CA TRP A 214 15.42 -8.05 9.44
C TRP A 214 15.74 -6.55 9.42
N ARG A 215 17.04 -6.23 9.38
CA ARG A 215 17.48 -4.83 9.27
C ARG A 215 18.74 -4.67 8.45
N THR A 216 18.91 -3.49 7.87
CA THR A 216 20.14 -3.07 7.19
C THR A 216 20.40 -1.59 7.43
N LYS A 217 21.65 -1.14 7.31
CA LYS A 217 21.95 0.29 7.29
C LYS A 217 21.43 0.87 5.99
N LEU A 218 20.61 1.90 6.08
CA LEU A 218 20.10 2.63 4.92
C LEU A 218 20.77 3.99 4.86
N LYS A 219 21.55 4.20 3.80
CA LYS A 219 22.16 5.49 3.46
C LYS A 219 21.60 5.94 2.12
N LEU A 220 20.70 6.92 2.16
CA LEU A 220 20.23 7.59 0.97
C LEU A 220 21.13 8.80 0.71
N ALA A 221 21.40 9.09 -0.56
CA ALA A 221 22.03 10.37 -0.92
C ALA A 221 21.12 11.51 -0.43
N SER A 222 21.72 12.47 0.25
CA SER A 222 21.09 13.74 0.64
C SER A 222 20.86 14.61 -0.57
#